data_AF-A0A540LMP0-F1
#
_entry.id   AF-A0A540LMP0-F1
#
_cell.length_a   1.000
_cell.length_b   1.000
_cell.length_c   1.000
_cell.angle_alpha   90.00
_cell.angle_beta   90.00
_cell.angle_gamma   90.00
#
_symmetry.space_group_name_H-M   'P 1'
#
loop_
_entity.id
_entity.type
_entity.pdbx_description
1 polymer ?
#
loop_
_entity_poly.entity_id
_entity_poly.type
_entity_poly.pdbx_seq_one_letter_code
_entity_poly.pdbx_strand_id
1 'polypeptide(L)'
;MLGRVRVSSPTIRILLAAPPTCESAELAVVGVTGAVGQESISVLQDRDFPFHPIKMLASKRSAGQSWNFLGQDYVVEELTHDSFDEQKQD
;
A
#
# COMPACT_ATOMS: atom_id res chain seq x y z
N MET A 1 -20.07 -47.08 29.29
CA MET A 1 -18.81 -46.33 29.11
C MET A 1 -18.18 -46.77 27.79
N LEU A 2 -18.34 -45.98 26.73
CA LEU A 2 -17.49 -45.92 25.52
C LEU A 2 -18.15 -44.92 24.55
N GLY A 3 -17.74 -43.66 24.67
CA GLY A 3 -18.25 -42.56 23.86
C GLY A 3 -17.77 -42.66 22.42
N ARG A 4 -18.69 -42.66 21.46
CA ARG A 4 -18.39 -42.33 20.06
C ARG A 4 -18.56 -40.82 19.89
N VAL A 5 -17.45 -40.10 20.00
CA VAL A 5 -17.33 -38.74 19.48
C VAL A 5 -16.34 -38.80 18.32
N ARG A 6 -16.84 -38.59 17.09
CA ARG A 6 -16.04 -37.95 16.04
C ARG A 6 -16.93 -37.48 14.90
N VAL A 7 -17.51 -36.30 15.07
CA VAL A 7 -17.71 -35.36 13.98
C VAL A 7 -17.19 -34.04 14.49
N SER A 8 -16.02 -33.65 14.02
CA SER A 8 -15.64 -32.25 14.00
C SER A 8 -15.00 -32.05 12.65
N SER A 9 -15.81 -31.54 11.72
CA SER A 9 -15.38 -31.10 10.41
C SER A 9 -14.11 -30.27 10.58
N PRO A 10 -13.00 -30.59 9.90
CA PRO A 10 -11.96 -29.61 9.72
C PRO A 10 -12.53 -28.61 8.71
N THR A 11 -13.29 -27.62 9.19
CA THR A 11 -13.55 -26.42 8.40
C THR A 11 -12.19 -25.79 8.23
N ILE A 12 -11.58 -26.11 7.09
CA ILE A 12 -10.35 -25.57 6.56
C ILE A 12 -10.44 -24.06 6.75
N ARG A 13 -9.74 -23.55 7.76
CA ARG A 13 -9.40 -22.14 7.84
C ARG A 13 -8.64 -21.88 6.55
N ILE A 14 -9.25 -21.12 5.66
CA ILE A 14 -8.57 -20.53 4.51
C ILE A 14 -7.31 -19.89 5.09
N LEU A 15 -6.17 -20.52 4.82
CA LEU A 15 -4.88 -19.93 5.10
C LEU A 15 -4.86 -18.71 4.18
N LEU A 16 -5.09 -17.53 4.77
CA LEU A 16 -4.69 -16.27 4.18
C LEU A 16 -3.21 -16.46 3.85
N ALA A 17 -2.91 -16.74 2.59
CA ALA A 17 -1.54 -16.69 2.13
C ALA A 17 -1.11 -15.25 2.36
N ALA A 18 -0.29 -15.01 3.38
CA ALA A 18 0.42 -13.76 3.51
C ALA A 18 1.25 -13.62 2.22
N PRO A 19 1.09 -12.52 1.45
CA PRO A 19 1.89 -12.29 0.25
C PRO A 19 3.39 -12.26 0.61
N PRO A 20 4.28 -12.59 -0.35
CA PRO A 20 5.70 -12.83 -0.11
C PRO A 20 6.35 -11.70 0.69
N THR A 21 6.80 -12.02 1.89
CA THR A 21 7.62 -11.12 2.69
C THR A 21 9.04 -11.11 2.12
N CYS A 22 9.43 -10.01 1.49
CA CYS A 22 10.84 -9.62 1.38
C CYS A 22 10.93 -8.11 1.20
N GLU A 23 11.01 -7.42 2.35
CA GLU A 23 11.29 -5.98 2.55
C GLU A 23 10.38 -5.00 1.79
N SER A 24 9.38 -4.46 2.50
CA SER A 24 8.54 -3.38 1.98
C SER A 24 9.35 -2.11 1.77
N ALA A 25 9.36 -1.59 0.54
CA ALA A 25 10.13 -0.41 0.17
C ALA A 25 9.39 0.89 0.49
N GLU A 26 10.14 1.92 0.91
CA GLU A 26 9.64 3.30 0.92
C GLU A 26 9.48 3.76 -0.53
N LEU A 27 8.25 4.13 -0.88
CA LEU A 27 7.87 4.38 -2.26
C LEU A 27 7.42 5.83 -2.41
N ALA A 28 7.83 6.50 -3.48
CA ALA A 28 7.31 7.80 -3.84
C ALA A 28 6.79 7.78 -5.28
N VAL A 29 5.59 8.28 -5.50
CA VAL A 29 5.01 8.43 -6.84
C VAL A 29 4.92 9.91 -7.17
N VAL A 30 5.72 10.33 -8.15
CA VAL A 30 5.77 11.72 -8.63
C VAL A 30 4.79 11.92 -9.78
N GLY A 31 4.05 13.02 -9.74
CA GLY A 31 3.02 13.32 -10.73
C GLY A 31 1.78 12.45 -10.55
N VAL A 32 1.48 12.07 -9.31
CA VAL A 32 0.39 11.15 -8.96
C VAL A 32 -0.96 11.60 -9.56
N THR A 33 -1.19 12.91 -9.67
CA THR A 33 -2.44 13.49 -10.19
C THR A 33 -2.55 13.51 -11.72
N GLY A 34 -1.50 13.10 -12.45
CA GLY A 34 -1.48 13.00 -13.91
C GLY A 34 -1.85 11.59 -14.38
N ALA A 35 -2.26 11.44 -15.64
CA ALA A 35 -2.74 10.16 -16.20
C ALA A 35 -1.80 8.97 -15.92
N VAL A 36 -0.48 9.15 -16.09
CA VAL A 36 0.51 8.09 -15.84
C VAL A 36 0.67 7.79 -14.35
N GLY A 37 0.59 8.82 -13.49
CA GLY A 37 0.67 8.66 -12.03
C GLY A 37 -0.51 7.87 -11.49
N GLN A 38 -1.71 8.14 -11.98
CA GLN A 38 -2.92 7.39 -11.62
C GLN A 38 -2.82 5.91 -12.04
N GLU A 39 -2.33 5.66 -13.25
CA GLU A 39 -2.12 4.28 -13.73
C GLU A 39 -1.07 3.55 -12.89
N SER A 40 0.01 4.24 -12.50
CA SER A 40 1.05 3.66 -11.66
C SER A 40 0.49 3.18 -10.32
N ILE A 41 -0.37 3.97 -9.69
CA ILE A 41 -1.06 3.63 -8.45
C ILE A 41 -2.02 2.43 -8.65
N SER A 42 -2.78 2.41 -9.75
CA SER A 42 -3.67 1.29 -10.07
C SER A 42 -2.90 -0.02 -10.22
N VAL A 43 -1.77 0.00 -10.95
CA VAL A 43 -0.93 -1.19 -11.16
C VAL A 43 -0.29 -1.67 -9.86
N LEU A 44 0.12 -0.76 -8.96
CA LEU A 44 0.66 -1.12 -7.65
C LEU A 44 -0.39 -1.83 -6.79
N GLN A 45 -1.64 -1.37 -6.84
CA GLN A 45 -2.76 -2.02 -6.17
C GLN A 45 -3.10 -3.37 -6.79
N ASP A 46 -3.22 -3.46 -8.12
CA ASP A 46 -3.60 -4.70 -8.82
C ASP A 46 -2.58 -5.83 -8.64
N ARG A 47 -1.33 -5.49 -8.35
CA ARG A 47 -0.23 -6.45 -8.14
C ARG A 47 0.03 -6.79 -6.67
N ASP A 48 -0.77 -6.24 -5.74
CA ASP A 48 -0.53 -6.35 -4.30
C ASP A 48 0.95 -6.03 -3.95
N PHE A 49 1.50 -4.98 -4.56
CA PHE A 49 2.91 -4.66 -4.43
C PHE A 49 3.23 -4.29 -2.96
N PRO A 50 4.23 -4.93 -2.32
CA PRO A 50 4.58 -4.60 -0.94
C PRO A 50 5.31 -3.25 -0.87
N PHE A 51 4.72 -2.26 -0.21
CA PHE A 51 5.31 -0.94 0.04
C PHE A 51 5.11 -0.49 1.50
N HIS A 52 5.96 0.42 1.98
CA HIS A 52 5.86 1.00 3.32
C HIS A 52 6.70 2.27 3.46
N PRO A 53 6.11 3.41 3.85
CA PRO A 53 4.88 4.02 3.34
C PRO A 53 5.02 4.52 1.88
N ILE A 54 3.92 5.00 1.28
CA ILE A 54 3.92 5.63 -0.04
C ILE A 54 3.76 7.15 0.07
N LYS A 55 4.71 7.93 -0.47
CA LYS A 55 4.61 9.38 -0.64
C LYS A 55 3.95 9.71 -1.97
N MET A 56 2.91 10.55 -1.93
CA MET A 56 2.20 11.03 -3.12
C MET A 56 2.68 12.44 -3.46
N LEU A 57 3.44 12.60 -4.54
CA LEU A 57 4.07 13.87 -4.90
C LEU A 57 3.50 14.41 -6.21
N ALA A 58 3.28 15.72 -6.29
CA ALA A 58 2.90 16.38 -7.54
C ALA A 58 3.41 17.83 -7.59
N SER A 59 3.13 18.53 -8.69
CA SER A 59 3.40 19.97 -8.80
C SER A 59 2.61 20.78 -7.78
N LYS A 60 3.12 21.95 -7.40
CA LYS A 60 2.44 22.92 -6.50
C LYS A 60 0.94 23.11 -6.72
N ARG A 61 0.50 23.22 -7.99
CA ARG A 61 -0.92 23.40 -8.35
C ARG A 61 -1.83 22.23 -7.97
N SER A 62 -1.24 21.06 -7.75
CA SER A 62 -1.92 19.80 -7.42
C SER A 62 -1.71 19.40 -5.96
N ALA A 63 -0.80 20.07 -5.24
CA ALA A 63 -0.55 19.80 -3.84
C ALA A 63 -1.79 20.14 -2.99
N GLY A 64 -2.00 19.39 -1.90
CA GLY A 64 -3.15 19.51 -1.00
C GLY A 64 -4.40 18.76 -1.46
N GLN A 65 -4.38 18.09 -2.62
CA GLN A 65 -5.45 17.20 -3.02
C GLN A 65 -5.44 15.93 -2.14
N SER A 66 -6.60 15.54 -1.64
CA SER A 66 -6.77 14.27 -0.92
C SER A 66 -7.13 13.16 -1.88
N TRP A 67 -6.54 11.99 -1.69
CA TRP A 67 -6.78 10.82 -2.53
C TRP A 67 -6.89 9.56 -1.68
N ASN A 68 -7.99 8.83 -1.86
CA ASN A 68 -8.18 7.55 -1.23
C ASN A 68 -7.44 6.45 -2.03
N PHE A 69 -6.53 5.75 -1.38
CA PHE A 69 -5.78 4.63 -1.94
C PHE A 69 -5.74 3.49 -0.90
N LEU A 70 -6.15 2.28 -1.31
CA LEU A 70 -6.24 1.10 -0.42
C LEU A 70 -7.02 1.37 0.88
N GLY A 71 -8.05 2.21 0.82
CA GLY A 71 -8.88 2.59 1.97
C GLY A 71 -8.19 3.51 2.97
N GLN A 72 -7.04 4.10 2.60
CA GLN A 72 -6.35 5.14 3.37
C GLN A 72 -6.37 6.45 2.57
N ASP A 73 -6.55 7.58 3.25
CA ASP A 73 -6.50 8.89 2.63
C ASP A 73 -5.08 9.43 2.66
N TYR A 74 -4.55 9.75 1.48
CA TYR A 74 -3.25 10.37 1.28
C TYR A 74 -3.44 11.81 0.85
N VAL A 75 -2.56 12.69 1.33
CA VAL A 75 -2.48 14.07 0.85
C VAL A 75 -1.37 14.15 -0.17
N VAL A 76 -1.66 14.71 -1.34
CA VAL A 76 -0.64 14.97 -2.35
C VAL A 76 0.24 16.12 -1.88
N GLU A 77 1.53 15.86 -1.72
CA GLU A 77 2.53 16.85 -1.34
C GLU A 77 3.17 17.51 -2.57
N GLU A 78 3.70 18.72 -2.40
CA GLU A 78 4.46 19.40 -3.44
C GLU A 78 5.82 18.72 -3.61
N LEU A 79 6.19 18.43 -4.85
CA LEU A 79 7.54 17.96 -5.19
C LEU A 79 8.53 19.12 -5.07
N THR A 80 9.37 19.07 -4.04
CA THR A 80 10.45 20.02 -3.76
C THR A 80 11.79 19.28 -3.71
N HIS A 81 12.89 20.04 -3.56
CA HIS A 81 14.21 19.45 -3.37
C HIS A 81 14.32 18.64 -2.08
N ASP A 82 13.56 19.03 -1.05
CA ASP A 82 13.61 18.43 0.28
C ASP A 82 12.60 17.28 0.45
N SER A 83 11.78 16.96 -0.56
CA SER A 83 10.72 15.93 -0.47
C SER A 83 11.24 14.53 -0.10
N PHE A 84 12.53 14.28 -0.29
CA PHE A 84 13.20 13.01 0.00
C PHE A 84 14.15 13.08 1.20
N ASP A 85 14.28 14.23 1.85
CA ASP A 85 15.25 14.43 2.93
C ASP A 85 14.74 13.96 4.30
N GLU A 86 13.48 13.53 4.36
CA GLU A 86 12.92 12.90 5.54
C GLU A 86 13.17 11.38 5.49
N GLN A 87 13.92 10.88 6.49
CA GLN A 87 14.22 9.48 6.86
C GLN A 87 15.65 8.96 6.54
N LYS A 88 16.67 9.49 7.23
CA LYS A 88 17.69 8.64 7.89
C LYS A 88 17.33 8.59 9.38
N GLN A 89 16.67 7.53 9.81
CA GLN A 89 16.54 7.18 11.23
C GLN A 89 17.52 6.03 11.49
N ASP A 90 18.36 6.20 12.53
CA ASP A 90 19.52 5.37 12.92
C ASP A 90 19.36 3.85 12.87
#